data_AF-A0A4Y2MVH7-F1
#
_entry.id   AF-A0A4Y2MVH7-F1
#
_cell.length_a   1.000
_cell.length_b   1.000
_cell.length_c   1.000
_cell.angle_alpha   90.00
_cell.angle_beta   90.00
_cell.angle_gamma   90.00
#
_symmetry.space_group_name_H-M   'P 1'
#
loop_
_entity.id
_entity.type
_entity.pdbx_description
1 polymer ?
#
loop_
_entity_poly.entity_id
_entity_poly.type
_entity_poly.pdbx_seq_one_letter_code
_entity_poly.pdbx_strand_id
1 'polypeptide(L)'
;MFTQMCQGNLVNCISNPVQPENKLFFLFDTVHLIKSVRNNWFNEKTLGQVLCFPSPDNSSKISLTKLQDLKDIYETEKSNLIKNAPKLSQKVLYPTSFEKQNVLLALNIFHESNSAALAHEAGEKGKDTMGTKEFIDQFLKCWNIVNVKNSEKGKRLKNPFCDPIKSKDQMSMVFLN
;
A
#
# COMPACT_ATOMS: atom_id res chain seq x y z
N MET A 1 22.45 9.04 -7.90
CA MET A 1 21.62 10.24 -7.63
C MET A 1 21.73 10.65 -6.17
N PHE A 2 21.27 9.83 -5.23
CA PHE A 2 21.26 10.16 -3.80
C PHE A 2 22.64 10.54 -3.22
N THR A 3 23.64 9.70 -3.43
CA THR A 3 25.02 9.93 -2.97
C THR A 3 25.64 11.21 -3.53
N GLN A 4 25.29 11.59 -4.76
CA GLN A 4 25.83 12.77 -5.44
C GLN A 4 25.09 14.06 -5.05
N MET A 5 23.76 14.00 -4.93
CA MET A 5 22.93 15.18 -4.65
C MET A 5 22.83 15.50 -3.16
N CYS A 6 22.98 14.49 -2.30
CA CYS A 6 22.74 14.62 -0.87
C CYS A 6 23.95 14.23 -0.01
N GLN A 7 25.14 14.16 -0.62
CA GLN A 7 26.41 13.89 0.07
C GLN A 7 26.38 12.58 0.89
N GLY A 8 25.60 11.60 0.43
CA GLY A 8 25.45 10.30 1.10
C GLY A 8 24.36 10.22 2.19
N ASN A 9 23.72 11.32 2.59
CA ASN A 9 22.73 11.33 3.70
C ASN A 9 21.30 11.62 3.23
N LEU A 10 20.35 10.68 3.45
CA LEU A 10 18.92 10.78 3.06
C LEU A 10 18.24 12.06 3.56
N VAL A 11 18.16 13.06 2.70
CA VAL A 11 17.41 14.31 2.90
C VAL A 11 16.23 14.37 1.92
N ASN A 12 15.16 15.04 2.34
CA ASN A 12 13.93 15.20 1.56
C ASN A 12 13.99 16.37 0.55
N CYS A 13 14.98 17.26 0.68
CA CYS A 13 15.20 18.37 -0.24
C CYS A 13 16.63 18.92 -0.17
N ILE A 14 17.02 19.67 -1.21
CA ILE A 14 18.24 20.49 -1.24
C ILE A 14 17.90 21.91 -1.70
N SER A 15 18.79 22.87 -1.43
CA SER A 15 18.70 24.19 -2.06
C SER A 15 18.95 24.07 -3.57
N ASN A 16 18.19 24.81 -4.36
CA ASN A 16 18.41 24.89 -5.80
C ASN A 16 19.79 25.54 -6.06
N PRO A 17 20.63 24.95 -6.93
CA PRO A 17 22.01 25.41 -7.14
C PRO A 17 22.11 26.78 -7.84
N VAL A 18 21.04 27.24 -8.50
CA VAL A 18 20.98 28.54 -9.19
C VAL A 18 20.20 29.58 -8.38
N GLN A 19 19.20 29.16 -7.59
CA GLN A 19 18.36 30.03 -6.76
C GLN A 19 18.22 29.44 -5.35
N PRO A 20 19.17 29.67 -4.43
CA PRO A 20 19.23 29.00 -3.13
C PRO A 20 17.96 29.13 -2.26
N GLU A 21 17.18 30.20 -2.47
CA GLU A 21 15.90 30.45 -1.79
C GLU A 21 14.83 29.39 -2.10
N ASN A 22 14.94 28.75 -3.28
CA ASN A 22 14.03 27.72 -3.74
C ASN A 22 14.55 26.33 -3.37
N LYS A 23 13.67 25.49 -2.82
CA LYS A 23 13.99 24.10 -2.48
C LYS A 23 13.63 23.15 -3.63
N LEU A 24 14.52 22.20 -3.91
CA LEU A 24 14.25 21.05 -4.76
C LEU A 24 13.89 19.87 -3.86
N PHE A 25 12.64 19.41 -3.93
CA PHE A 25 12.16 18.27 -3.15
C PHE A 25 12.37 16.96 -3.90
N PHE A 26 12.83 15.95 -3.20
CA PHE A 26 12.97 14.60 -3.75
C PHE A 26 11.72 13.79 -3.44
N LEU A 27 11.15 13.19 -4.48
CA LEU A 27 10.01 12.30 -4.37
C LEU A 27 10.37 10.96 -5.00
N PHE A 28 9.99 9.88 -4.32
CA PHE A 28 10.05 8.55 -4.88
C PHE A 28 8.80 8.29 -5.70
N ASP A 29 8.95 7.58 -6.81
CA ASP A 29 7.79 7.09 -7.55
C ASP A 29 7.05 6.04 -6.71
N THR A 30 5.89 6.43 -6.20
CA THR A 30 5.07 5.60 -5.32
C THR A 30 4.58 4.33 -6.00
N VAL A 31 4.37 4.34 -7.32
CA VAL A 31 3.99 3.13 -8.07
C VAL A 31 5.09 2.09 -8.00
N HIS A 32 6.34 2.51 -8.10
CA HIS A 32 7.48 1.60 -7.96
C HIS A 32 7.63 1.10 -6.53
N LEU A 33 7.39 1.94 -5.52
CA LEU A 33 7.39 1.49 -4.11
C LEU A 33 6.36 0.39 -3.86
N ILE A 34 5.11 0.57 -4.32
CA ILE A 34 4.04 -0.44 -4.17
C ILE A 34 4.42 -1.75 -4.87
N LYS A 35 4.94 -1.66 -6.11
CA LYS A 35 5.41 -2.86 -6.83
C LYS A 35 6.52 -3.58 -6.08
N SER A 36 7.47 -2.84 -5.53
CA SER A 36 8.60 -3.39 -4.77
C SER A 36 8.13 -4.08 -3.49
N VAL A 37 7.26 -3.45 -2.70
CA VAL A 37 6.70 -4.07 -1.49
C VAL A 37 5.99 -5.38 -1.82
N ARG A 38 5.10 -5.36 -2.82
CA ARG A 38 4.39 -6.57 -3.26
C ARG A 38 5.35 -7.66 -3.72
N ASN A 39 6.36 -7.31 -4.51
CA ASN A 39 7.36 -8.27 -5.00
C ASN A 39 8.19 -8.87 -3.86
N ASN A 40 8.56 -8.05 -2.87
CA ASN A 40 9.26 -8.53 -1.68
C ASN A 40 8.38 -9.50 -0.90
N TRP A 41 7.10 -9.18 -0.72
CA TRP A 41 6.13 -10.07 -0.08
C TRP A 41 6.00 -11.42 -0.82
N PHE A 42 5.93 -11.40 -2.15
CA PHE A 42 5.88 -12.63 -2.96
C PHE A 42 7.18 -13.44 -2.94
N ASN A 43 8.33 -12.80 -2.69
CA ASN A 43 9.62 -13.47 -2.64
C ASN A 43 10.00 -13.92 -1.21
N GLU A 44 9.19 -13.58 -0.21
CA GLU A 44 9.36 -14.02 1.17
C GLU A 44 9.27 -15.54 1.24
N LYS A 45 10.20 -16.16 1.98
CA LYS A 45 10.39 -17.62 2.03
C LYS A 45 9.78 -18.27 3.26
N THR A 46 9.32 -17.47 4.23
CA THR A 46 8.61 -18.01 5.40
C THR A 46 7.32 -18.74 4.99
N LEU A 47 6.92 -19.71 5.81
CA LEU A 47 5.65 -20.42 5.61
C LEU A 47 4.50 -19.41 5.68
N GLY A 48 3.71 -19.34 4.61
CA GLY A 48 2.63 -18.37 4.46
C GLY A 48 3.06 -16.96 4.03
N GLN A 49 4.36 -16.78 3.73
CA GLN A 49 4.95 -15.54 3.22
C GLN A 49 4.62 -14.36 4.13
N VAL A 50 5.19 -14.42 5.33
CA VAL A 50 4.93 -13.51 6.43
C VAL A 50 5.90 -12.35 6.39
N LEU A 51 5.37 -11.12 6.39
CA LEU A 51 6.15 -9.91 6.63
C LEU A 51 5.82 -9.33 8.01
N CYS A 52 6.82 -8.69 8.60
CA CYS A 52 6.68 -7.87 9.79
C CYS A 52 6.57 -6.40 9.38
N PHE A 53 5.70 -5.63 10.03
CA PHE A 53 5.58 -4.20 9.81
C PHE A 53 5.24 -3.48 11.13
N PRO A 54 5.68 -2.22 11.30
CA PRO A 54 5.27 -1.44 12.47
C PRO A 54 3.77 -1.20 12.45
N SER A 55 3.12 -1.37 13.59
CA SER A 55 1.69 -1.12 13.74
C SER A 55 1.40 0.37 13.50
N PRO A 56 0.29 0.70 12.82
CA PRO A 56 -0.02 2.09 12.47
C PRO A 56 -0.13 3.02 13.68
N ASP A 57 -0.64 2.50 14.80
CA ASP A 57 -0.90 3.28 16.00
C ASP A 57 0.32 3.38 16.93
N ASN A 58 1.30 2.49 16.74
CA ASN A 58 2.50 2.43 17.57
C ASN A 58 3.64 1.77 16.81
N SER A 59 4.63 2.58 16.40
CA SER A 59 5.81 2.13 15.67
C SER A 59 6.70 1.14 16.44
N SER A 60 6.58 1.09 17.78
CA SER A 60 7.28 0.09 18.61
C SER A 60 6.59 -1.28 18.63
N LYS A 61 5.30 -1.35 18.25
CA LYS A 61 4.55 -2.60 18.12
C LYS A 61 4.76 -3.15 16.73
N ILE A 62 5.16 -4.42 16.63
CA ILE A 62 5.28 -5.12 15.35
C ILE A 62 4.02 -5.94 15.09
N SER A 63 3.40 -5.71 13.95
CA SER A 63 2.31 -6.51 13.40
C SER A 63 2.83 -7.45 12.31
N LEU A 64 2.09 -8.53 12.06
CA LEU A 64 2.41 -9.53 11.04
C LEU A 64 1.36 -9.50 9.93
N THR A 65 1.79 -9.65 8.70
CA THR A 65 0.91 -9.83 7.53
C THR A 65 1.30 -11.10 6.80
N LYS A 66 0.33 -11.91 6.38
CA LYS A 66 0.56 -13.20 5.73
C LYS A 66 -0.10 -13.16 4.36
N LEU A 67 0.68 -13.39 3.31
CA LEU A 67 0.09 -13.42 1.97
C LEU A 67 -0.90 -14.59 1.83
N GLN A 68 -0.67 -15.65 2.61
CA GLN A 68 -1.54 -16.81 2.65
C GLN A 68 -3.00 -16.43 2.95
N ASP A 69 -3.26 -15.41 3.77
CA ASP A 69 -4.62 -14.97 4.07
C ASP A 69 -5.38 -14.55 2.79
N LEU A 70 -4.70 -13.88 1.85
CA LEU A 70 -5.28 -13.50 0.56
C LEU A 70 -5.46 -14.71 -0.37
N LYS A 71 -4.52 -15.67 -0.33
CA LYS A 71 -4.62 -16.91 -1.11
C LYS A 71 -5.79 -17.75 -0.63
N ASP A 72 -5.98 -17.87 0.68
CA ASP A 72 -7.07 -18.63 1.29
C ASP A 72 -8.44 -18.04 0.93
N ILE A 73 -8.56 -16.70 0.92
CA ILE A 73 -9.78 -16.03 0.44
C ILE A 73 -10.05 -16.42 -1.01
N TYR A 74 -9.06 -16.25 -1.90
CA TYR A 74 -9.21 -16.60 -3.31
C TYR A 74 -9.57 -18.08 -3.51
N GLU A 75 -8.89 -19.00 -2.85
CA GLU A 75 -9.17 -20.43 -2.97
C GLU A 75 -10.56 -20.80 -2.47
N THR A 76 -11.03 -20.16 -1.41
CA THR A 76 -12.37 -20.37 -0.85
C THR A 76 -13.47 -19.89 -1.81
N GLU A 77 -13.23 -18.77 -2.51
CA GLU A 77 -14.26 -18.15 -3.37
C GLU A 77 -14.05 -18.33 -4.87
N LYS A 78 -12.99 -19.02 -5.33
CA LYS A 78 -12.64 -19.09 -6.77
C LYS A 78 -13.76 -19.63 -7.64
N SER A 79 -14.52 -20.61 -7.15
CA SER A 79 -15.67 -21.24 -7.80
C SER A 79 -17.00 -20.52 -7.54
N ASN A 80 -17.02 -19.50 -6.69
CA ASN A 80 -18.24 -18.79 -6.35
C ASN A 80 -18.60 -17.81 -7.45
N LEU A 81 -19.90 -17.70 -7.73
CA LEU A 81 -20.44 -16.70 -8.67
C LEU A 81 -20.26 -15.28 -8.12
N ILE A 82 -20.49 -15.10 -6.81
CA ILE A 82 -20.34 -13.83 -6.09
C ILE A 82 -19.15 -13.97 -5.16
N LYS A 83 -18.27 -12.97 -5.18
CA LYS A 83 -16.97 -12.95 -4.48
C LYS A 83 -16.86 -11.70 -3.62
N ASN A 84 -16.31 -11.85 -2.43
CA ASN A 84 -16.02 -10.75 -1.52
C ASN A 84 -14.75 -10.00 -1.95
N ALA A 85 -13.76 -10.70 -2.52
CA ALA A 85 -12.52 -10.12 -3.02
C ALA A 85 -12.35 -10.31 -4.54
N PRO A 86 -13.24 -9.74 -5.38
CA PRO A 86 -13.30 -10.02 -6.82
C PRO A 86 -12.05 -9.56 -7.61
N LYS A 87 -11.19 -8.74 -7.00
CA LYS A 87 -9.91 -8.30 -7.61
C LYS A 87 -8.77 -9.30 -7.39
N LEU A 88 -8.92 -10.24 -6.45
CA LEU A 88 -8.00 -11.35 -6.30
C LEU A 88 -8.21 -12.34 -7.45
N SER A 89 -7.16 -12.54 -8.24
CA SER A 89 -7.14 -13.47 -9.35
C SER A 89 -5.82 -14.22 -9.36
N GLN A 90 -5.75 -15.31 -10.14
CA GLN A 90 -4.52 -16.07 -10.32
C GLN A 90 -3.31 -15.18 -10.67
N LYS A 91 -3.50 -14.22 -11.59
CA LYS A 91 -2.45 -13.29 -12.03
C LYS A 91 -2.01 -12.31 -10.94
N VAL A 92 -2.92 -11.97 -10.04
CA VAL A 92 -2.65 -11.07 -8.92
C VAL A 92 -1.83 -11.80 -7.85
N LEU A 93 -2.19 -13.04 -7.53
CA LEU A 93 -1.56 -13.82 -6.44
C LEU A 93 -0.31 -14.61 -6.87
N TYR A 94 -0.22 -14.95 -8.16
CA TYR A 94 0.86 -15.75 -8.74
C TYR A 94 1.40 -15.09 -10.03
N PRO A 95 1.92 -13.85 -9.97
CA PRO A 95 2.36 -13.15 -11.16
C PRO A 95 3.65 -13.76 -11.74
N THR A 96 3.69 -13.88 -13.07
CA THR A 96 4.92 -14.12 -13.83
C THR A 96 5.90 -12.94 -13.72
N SER A 97 7.15 -13.13 -14.14
CA SER A 97 8.16 -12.06 -14.15
C SER A 97 7.71 -10.81 -14.94
N PHE A 98 6.98 -10.99 -16.02
CA PHE A 98 6.40 -9.88 -16.79
C PHE A 98 5.26 -9.19 -16.04
N GLU A 99 4.35 -9.97 -15.46
CA GLU A 99 3.21 -9.46 -14.68
C GLU A 99 3.66 -8.75 -13.40
N LYS A 100 4.82 -9.09 -12.84
CA LYS A 100 5.43 -8.34 -11.72
C LYS A 100 5.73 -6.88 -12.08
N GLN A 101 5.82 -6.51 -13.36
CA GLN A 101 5.97 -5.09 -13.74
C GLN A 101 4.64 -4.34 -13.86
N ASN A 102 3.51 -5.06 -13.88
CA ASN A 102 2.19 -4.48 -14.04
C ASN A 102 1.70 -3.82 -12.73
N VAL A 103 1.43 -2.51 -12.84
CA VAL A 103 0.98 -1.66 -11.74
C VAL A 103 -0.43 -2.01 -11.29
N LEU A 104 -1.33 -2.29 -12.22
CA LEU A 104 -2.72 -2.61 -11.91
C LEU A 104 -2.80 -3.91 -11.09
N LEU A 105 -2.02 -4.93 -11.45
CA LEU A 105 -1.94 -6.16 -10.68
C LEU A 105 -1.38 -5.91 -9.28
N ALA A 106 -0.47 -4.95 -9.11
CA ALA A 106 0.05 -4.58 -7.81
C ALA A 106 -1.01 -3.90 -6.94
N LEU A 107 -1.74 -2.94 -7.52
CA LEU A 107 -2.82 -2.23 -6.82
C LEU A 107 -3.97 -3.17 -6.44
N ASN A 108 -4.25 -4.20 -7.24
CA ASN A 108 -5.28 -5.18 -6.94
C ASN A 108 -5.00 -6.02 -5.67
N ILE A 109 -3.74 -6.13 -5.21
CA ILE A 109 -3.42 -6.74 -3.91
C ILE A 109 -3.92 -5.88 -2.76
N PHE A 110 -3.73 -4.56 -2.86
CA PHE A 110 -4.08 -3.58 -1.83
C PHE A 110 -5.48 -3.00 -2.00
N HIS A 111 -6.37 -3.71 -2.70
CA HIS A 111 -7.71 -3.20 -3.00
C HIS A 111 -8.62 -3.26 -1.77
N GLU A 112 -9.51 -2.27 -1.62
CA GLU A 112 -10.44 -2.13 -0.49
C GLU A 112 -11.33 -3.36 -0.27
N SER A 113 -11.75 -4.02 -1.35
CA SER A 113 -12.53 -5.27 -1.26
C SER A 113 -11.77 -6.39 -0.54
N ASN A 114 -10.45 -6.44 -0.67
CA ASN A 114 -9.65 -7.47 -0.02
C ASN A 114 -9.56 -7.20 1.49
N SER A 115 -9.44 -5.93 1.89
CA SER A 115 -9.51 -5.53 3.30
C SER A 115 -10.86 -5.89 3.92
N ALA A 116 -11.96 -5.62 3.20
CA ALA A 116 -13.31 -6.00 3.63
C ALA A 116 -13.47 -7.53 3.76
N ALA A 117 -12.95 -8.30 2.80
CA ALA A 117 -12.98 -9.76 2.86
C ALA A 117 -12.17 -10.32 4.04
N LEU A 118 -11.00 -9.76 4.35
CA LEU A 118 -10.20 -10.13 5.52
C LEU A 118 -10.96 -9.85 6.82
N ALA A 119 -11.59 -8.68 6.95
CA ALA A 119 -12.41 -8.36 8.12
C ALA A 119 -13.56 -9.37 8.32
N HIS A 120 -14.20 -9.78 7.22
CA HIS A 120 -15.25 -10.78 7.24
C HIS A 120 -14.74 -12.16 7.70
N GLU A 121 -13.59 -12.61 7.20
CA GLU A 121 -12.95 -13.86 7.64
C GLU A 121 -12.56 -13.84 9.12
N ALA A 122 -12.11 -12.69 9.64
CA ALA A 122 -11.80 -12.53 11.06
C ALA A 122 -13.04 -12.63 11.94
N GLY A 123 -14.13 -11.97 11.56
CA GLY A 123 -15.37 -11.95 12.33
C GLY A 123 -16.15 -13.26 12.28
N GLU A 124 -16.45 -13.77 11.09
CA GLU A 124 -17.33 -14.94 10.94
C GLU A 124 -16.63 -16.28 11.14
N LYS A 125 -15.35 -16.37 10.75
CA LYS A 125 -14.60 -17.64 10.78
C LYS A 125 -13.53 -17.70 11.86
N GLY A 126 -13.37 -16.63 12.65
CA GLY A 126 -12.39 -16.55 13.72
C GLY A 126 -10.93 -16.66 13.24
N LYS A 127 -10.65 -16.34 11.97
CA LYS A 127 -9.29 -16.42 11.42
C LYS A 127 -8.47 -15.20 11.83
N ASP A 128 -7.22 -15.42 12.23
CA ASP A 128 -6.25 -14.35 12.50
C ASP A 128 -5.74 -13.70 11.20
N THR A 129 -6.54 -12.78 10.64
CA THR A 129 -6.27 -12.05 9.38
C THR A 129 -6.18 -10.54 9.56
N MET A 130 -6.33 -10.05 10.80
CA MET A 130 -6.39 -8.63 11.12
C MET A 130 -5.09 -7.90 10.80
N GLY A 131 -3.93 -8.53 11.02
CA GLY A 131 -2.65 -7.95 10.66
C GLY A 131 -2.50 -7.74 9.14
N THR A 132 -2.99 -8.67 8.32
CA THR A 132 -3.01 -8.53 6.85
C THR A 132 -3.97 -7.43 6.40
N LYS A 133 -5.12 -7.31 7.07
CA LYS A 133 -6.08 -6.22 6.82
C LYS A 133 -5.43 -4.85 7.13
N GLU A 134 -4.84 -4.71 8.31
CA GLU A 134 -4.15 -3.47 8.71
C GLU A 134 -3.08 -3.09 7.70
N PHE A 135 -2.26 -4.06 7.27
CA PHE A 135 -1.23 -3.85 6.26
C PHE A 135 -1.81 -3.30 4.95
N ILE A 136 -2.87 -3.92 4.42
CA ILE A 136 -3.54 -3.45 3.20
C ILE A 136 -4.11 -2.04 3.37
N ASP A 137 -4.75 -1.76 4.49
CA ASP A 137 -5.34 -0.45 4.77
C ASP A 137 -4.30 0.67 4.78
N GLN A 138 -3.07 0.41 5.26
CA GLN A 138 -1.99 1.38 5.21
C GLN A 138 -1.61 1.75 3.77
N PHE A 139 -1.42 0.74 2.92
CA PHE A 139 -1.08 0.98 1.51
C PHE A 139 -2.23 1.63 0.74
N LEU A 140 -3.48 1.26 1.04
CA LEU A 140 -4.67 1.88 0.45
C LEU A 140 -4.77 3.36 0.83
N LYS A 141 -4.58 3.70 2.12
CA LYS A 141 -4.56 5.10 2.59
C LYS A 141 -3.44 5.89 1.93
N CYS A 142 -2.21 5.38 1.94
CA CYS A 142 -1.06 6.01 1.29
C CYS A 142 -1.33 6.28 -0.20
N TRP A 143 -1.81 5.26 -0.93
CA TRP A 143 -2.13 5.38 -2.36
C TRP A 143 -3.22 6.41 -2.63
N ASN A 144 -4.26 6.45 -1.78
CA ASN A 144 -5.35 7.40 -1.93
C ASN A 144 -4.86 8.87 -1.83
N ILE A 145 -3.90 9.12 -0.94
CA ILE A 145 -3.28 10.45 -0.72
C ILE A 145 -2.38 10.86 -1.89
N VAL A 146 -1.47 9.98 -2.31
CA VAL A 146 -0.44 10.33 -3.30
C VAL A 146 -0.94 10.29 -4.75
N ASN A 147 -2.11 9.70 -5.01
CA ASN A 147 -2.69 9.55 -6.36
C ASN A 147 -4.00 10.35 -6.53
N VAL A 148 -4.04 11.59 -6.02
CA VAL A 148 -5.13 12.54 -6.25
C VAL A 148 -4.92 13.27 -7.58
N LYS A 149 -5.86 13.11 -8.52
CA LYS A 149 -5.76 13.66 -9.88
C LYS A 149 -6.50 14.98 -10.08
N ASN A 150 -7.45 15.30 -9.21
CA ASN A 150 -8.25 16.51 -9.27
C ASN A 150 -8.87 16.81 -7.90
N SER A 151 -9.39 18.03 -7.73
CA SER A 151 -9.93 18.53 -6.47
C SER A 151 -11.21 17.85 -6.00
N GLU A 152 -11.94 17.20 -6.90
CA GLU A 152 -13.26 16.64 -6.62
C GLU A 152 -13.22 15.14 -6.28
N LYS A 153 -12.06 14.49 -6.39
CA LYS A 153 -11.91 13.05 -6.15
C LYS A 153 -12.37 12.66 -4.73
N GLY A 154 -11.89 13.36 -3.70
CA GLY A 154 -12.25 13.06 -2.32
C GLY A 154 -13.73 13.27 -2.02
N LYS A 155 -14.33 14.36 -2.49
CA LYS A 155 -15.78 14.59 -2.40
C LYS A 155 -16.60 13.51 -3.10
N ARG A 156 -16.25 13.17 -4.35
CA ARG A 156 -16.97 12.16 -5.15
C ARG A 156 -16.92 10.77 -4.52
N LEU A 157 -15.76 10.41 -3.97
CA LEU A 157 -15.57 9.11 -3.30
C LEU A 157 -15.94 9.13 -1.82
N LYS A 158 -16.31 10.30 -1.28
CA LYS A 158 -16.51 10.53 0.16
C LYS A 158 -15.33 10.02 1.00
N ASN A 159 -14.11 10.25 0.51
CA ASN A 159 -12.87 9.80 1.13
C ASN A 159 -11.92 11.00 1.34
N PRO A 160 -11.74 11.48 2.59
CA PRO A 160 -10.86 12.61 2.90
C PRO A 160 -9.39 12.40 2.51
N PHE A 161 -8.93 11.14 2.50
CA PHE A 161 -7.58 10.81 2.04
C PHE A 161 -7.40 11.02 0.54
N CYS A 162 -8.48 11.21 -0.23
CA CYS A 162 -8.43 11.56 -1.65
C CYS A 162 -8.62 13.07 -1.92
N ASP A 163 -8.65 13.91 -0.89
CA ASP A 163 -8.68 15.37 -1.06
C ASP A 163 -7.28 15.92 -1.36
N PRO A 164 -7.16 16.99 -2.16
CA PRO A 164 -5.88 17.68 -2.32
C PRO A 164 -5.32 18.14 -0.98
N ILE A 165 -4.01 18.01 -0.84
CA ILE A 165 -3.29 18.50 0.34
C ILE A 165 -3.21 20.02 0.26
N LYS A 166 -3.77 20.71 1.27
CA LYS A 166 -3.82 22.17 1.35
C LYS A 166 -3.02 22.75 2.52
N SER A 167 -2.79 21.96 3.55
CA SER A 167 -2.03 22.37 4.74
C SER A 167 -1.21 21.21 5.30
N LYS A 168 -0.21 21.53 6.13
CA LYS A 168 0.64 20.55 6.81
C LYS A 168 -0.09 19.80 7.93
N ASP A 169 -1.09 20.43 8.52
CA ASP A 169 -1.85 19.86 9.64
C ASP A 169 -3.01 18.96 9.17
N GLN A 170 -3.21 18.84 7.85
CA GLN A 170 -4.22 17.97 7.27
C GLN A 170 -3.90 16.51 7.59
N MET A 171 -4.92 15.70 7.89
CA MET A 171 -4.79 14.29 8.27
C MET A 171 -3.93 13.48 7.29
N SER A 172 -4.03 13.75 5.99
CA SER A 172 -3.22 13.12 4.95
C SER A 172 -1.72 13.39 5.11
N MET A 173 -1.33 14.59 5.55
CA MET A 173 0.07 14.94 5.82
C MET A 173 0.56 14.35 7.13
N VAL A 174 -0.30 14.34 8.17
CA VAL A 174 0.02 13.69 9.45
C VAL A 174 0.27 12.19 9.25
N PHE A 175 -0.50 11.54 8.38
CA PHE A 175 -0.32 10.12 8.05
C PHE A 175 1.00 9.83 7.31
N LEU A 176 1.51 10.77 6.50
CA LEU A 176 2.72 10.57 5.70
C LEU A 176 4.02 10.93 6.44
N ASN A 177 3.92 11.54 7.63
CA ASN A 177 5.05 11.92 8.48
C ASN A 177 5.39 10.81 9.48
#